data_AF-A0A4Q5YRE3-F1
#
_entry.id   AF-A0A4Q5YRE3-F1
#
_cell.length_a   1.000
_cell.length_b   1.000
_cell.length_c   1.000
_cell.angle_alpha   90.00
_cell.angle_beta   90.00
_cell.angle_gamma   90.00
#
_symmetry.space_group_name_H-M   'P 1'
#
loop_
_entity.id
_entity.type
_entity.pdbx_description
1 polymer ?
#
loop_
_entity_poly.entity_id
_entity_poly.type
_entity_poly.pdbx_seq_one_letter_code
_entity_poly.pdbx_strand_id
1 'polypeptide(L)'
;MRLTILFLTALILLTSCNYSDNTKVTSDTLIVDQQSDTTSNKSERQLLIEELKRLKVVFASKDKEKIADLFHFPISDTTVGIYIDDSTFNAQMDKNDGKTTRAMFIRYFSEISESLQIEQLDQLFKKIKIDDLLQKDTLEHEAIIKAEPCYHFYGVGVDKNHVTLTLGTNSNKDYKSKSVSEDEIPENDSSICETVLWWVFRFDGKKMHLKNISGAG
;
A
#
# COMPACT_ATOMS: atom_id res chain seq x y z
N MET A 1 16.03 -63.67 4.77
CA MET A 1 14.84 -64.50 4.45
C MET A 1 13.66 -63.58 4.18
N ARG A 2 13.05 -63.72 2.99
CA ARG A 2 11.65 -63.42 2.60
C ARG A 2 11.17 -61.98 2.81
N LEU A 3 11.03 -61.10 1.80
CA LEU A 3 10.25 -61.17 0.54
C LEU A 3 8.77 -61.51 0.77
N THR A 4 7.90 -60.50 0.67
CA THR A 4 6.60 -60.64 -0.02
C THR A 4 6.03 -59.27 -0.41
N ILE A 5 6.11 -59.02 -1.72
CA ILE A 5 5.30 -58.10 -2.52
C ILE A 5 3.99 -58.84 -2.84
N LEU A 6 2.84 -58.14 -2.90
CA LEU A 6 1.65 -58.45 -3.73
C LEU A 6 0.65 -57.29 -3.58
N PHE A 7 0.49 -56.33 -4.49
CA PHE A 7 -0.08 -56.31 -5.86
C PHE A 7 -1.60 -56.49 -5.97
N LEU A 8 -2.16 -55.65 -6.87
CA LEU A 8 -3.40 -55.81 -7.67
C LEU A 8 -4.73 -55.57 -6.92
N THR A 9 -5.76 -54.90 -7.47
CA THR A 9 -6.12 -54.72 -8.90
C THR A 9 -7.23 -53.68 -9.11
N ALA A 10 -7.22 -53.11 -10.33
CA ALA A 10 -8.34 -52.81 -11.25
C ALA A 10 -9.40 -51.75 -10.85
N LEU A 11 -9.54 -50.62 -11.57
CA LEU A 11 -10.01 -50.44 -12.96
C LEU A 11 -11.54 -50.69 -13.10
N ILE A 12 -12.33 -49.63 -13.05
CA ILE A 12 -13.66 -49.58 -13.68
C ILE A 12 -13.62 -48.49 -14.74
N LEU A 13 -13.72 -48.96 -15.98
CA LEU A 13 -13.85 -48.23 -17.23
C LEU A 13 -15.31 -47.81 -17.46
N LEU A 14 -15.48 -46.60 -18.02
CA LEU A 14 -16.43 -46.20 -19.06
C LEU A 14 -17.94 -46.19 -18.75
N THR A 15 -18.52 -44.98 -18.83
CA THR A 15 -19.71 -44.73 -19.66
C THR A 15 -19.57 -43.40 -20.40
N SER A 16 -19.53 -43.49 -21.73
CA SER A 16 -19.60 -42.44 -22.73
C SER A 16 -21.02 -41.92 -22.94
N CYS A 17 -21.19 -40.62 -23.21
CA CYS A 17 -22.26 -40.11 -24.07
C CYS A 17 -21.66 -39.15 -25.10
N ASN A 18 -21.43 -39.68 -26.31
CA ASN A 18 -21.32 -38.90 -27.53
C ASN A 18 -22.75 -38.59 -27.98
N TYR A 19 -23.15 -37.32 -27.99
CA TYR A 19 -24.34 -36.88 -28.70
C TYR A 19 -23.87 -36.12 -29.94
N SER A 20 -23.94 -36.78 -31.09
CA SER A 20 -23.85 -36.12 -32.40
C SER A 20 -25.26 -35.89 -32.89
N ASP A 21 -25.65 -34.63 -33.10
CA ASP A 21 -26.67 -34.30 -34.07
C ASP A 21 -26.20 -33.09 -34.90
N ASN A 22 -25.90 -33.38 -36.17
CA ASN A 22 -25.75 -32.40 -37.22
C ASN A 22 -27.15 -32.03 -37.71
N THR A 23 -27.61 -30.82 -37.38
CA THR A 23 -28.67 -30.15 -38.14
C THR A 23 -28.22 -28.74 -38.48
N LYS A 24 -27.81 -28.57 -39.74
CA LYS A 24 -27.72 -27.27 -40.40
C LYS A 24 -29.12 -26.66 -40.49
N VAL A 25 -29.32 -25.52 -39.83
CA VAL A 25 -30.33 -24.53 -40.26
C VAL A 25 -29.69 -23.15 -40.14
N THR A 26 -29.50 -22.53 -41.30
CA THR A 26 -29.12 -21.13 -41.48
C THR A 26 -30.34 -20.25 -41.19
N SER A 27 -30.22 -19.27 -40.29
CA SER A 27 -30.98 -18.01 -40.32
C SER A 27 -30.31 -16.98 -39.42
N ASP A 28 -30.16 -15.80 -39.97
CA ASP A 28 -29.38 -14.67 -39.49
C ASP A 28 -29.87 -14.03 -38.18
N THR A 29 -28.92 -13.32 -37.56
CA THR A 29 -29.10 -12.20 -36.63
C THR A 29 -29.51 -12.57 -35.21
N LEU A 30 -28.51 -12.64 -34.33
CA LEU A 30 -28.32 -11.68 -33.24
C LEU A 30 -26.84 -11.77 -32.83
N ILE A 31 -26.09 -10.70 -33.10
CA ILE A 31 -24.82 -10.43 -32.43
C ILE A 31 -25.18 -10.18 -30.96
N VAL A 32 -25.29 -11.25 -30.19
CA VAL A 32 -25.03 -11.19 -28.78
C VAL A 32 -23.52 -11.28 -28.71
N ASP A 33 -22.88 -10.14 -28.44
CA ASP A 33 -21.54 -10.11 -27.91
C ASP A 33 -21.55 -11.08 -26.72
N GLN A 34 -21.09 -12.29 -26.99
CA GLN A 34 -20.63 -13.21 -25.99
C GLN A 34 -19.39 -12.51 -25.45
N GLN A 35 -19.65 -11.56 -24.55
CA GLN A 35 -18.70 -11.01 -23.62
C GLN A 35 -18.20 -12.24 -22.88
N SER A 36 -17.18 -12.85 -23.47
CA SER A 36 -16.25 -13.66 -22.73
C SER A 36 -15.83 -12.74 -21.60
N ASP A 37 -16.41 -13.00 -20.43
CA ASP A 37 -15.70 -12.81 -19.18
C ASP A 37 -14.40 -13.56 -19.37
N THR A 38 -13.46 -12.87 -20.03
CA THR A 38 -12.06 -12.95 -19.72
C THR A 38 -11.99 -12.50 -18.28
N THR A 39 -12.35 -13.42 -17.37
CA THR A 39 -11.76 -13.47 -16.05
C THR A 39 -10.28 -13.65 -16.36
N SER A 40 -9.63 -12.52 -16.62
CA SER A 40 -8.20 -12.40 -16.73
C SER A 40 -7.72 -13.04 -15.45
N ASN A 41 -7.08 -14.22 -15.58
CA ASN A 41 -6.31 -14.81 -14.49
C ASN A 41 -5.15 -13.86 -14.23
N LYS A 42 -5.45 -12.71 -13.61
CA LYS A 42 -4.46 -11.73 -13.22
C LYS A 42 -3.59 -12.41 -12.19
N SER A 43 -2.27 -12.27 -12.36
CA SER A 43 -1.36 -12.75 -11.34
C SER A 43 -1.63 -12.01 -10.02
N GLU A 44 -1.30 -12.63 -8.88
CA GLU A 44 -1.40 -11.97 -7.58
C GLU A 44 -0.67 -10.62 -7.57
N ARG A 45 0.44 -10.52 -8.31
CA ARG A 45 1.20 -9.28 -8.48
C ARG A 45 0.41 -8.20 -9.22
N GLN A 46 -0.34 -8.56 -10.25
CA GLN A 46 -1.22 -7.61 -10.95
C GLN A 46 -2.35 -7.12 -10.05
N LEU A 47 -2.96 -8.02 -9.26
CA LEU A 47 -4.01 -7.65 -8.29
C LEU A 47 -3.45 -6.70 -7.21
N LEU A 48 -2.23 -6.97 -6.72
CA LEU A 48 -1.53 -6.09 -5.78
C LEU A 48 -1.31 -4.70 -6.37
N ILE A 49 -0.85 -4.61 -7.62
CA ILE A 49 -0.62 -3.33 -8.32
C ILE A 49 -1.93 -2.56 -8.51
N GLU A 50 -3.02 -3.24 -8.83
CA GLU A 50 -4.34 -2.61 -8.94
C GLU A 50 -4.82 -2.05 -7.61
N GLU A 51 -4.60 -2.78 -6.53
CA GLU A 51 -4.96 -2.31 -5.19
C GLU A 51 -4.06 -1.15 -4.72
N LEU A 52 -2.78 -1.13 -5.09
CA LEU A 52 -1.91 0.05 -4.91
C LEU A 52 -2.42 1.27 -5.68
N LYS A 53 -2.91 1.07 -6.92
CA LYS A 53 -3.55 2.14 -7.70
C LYS A 53 -4.85 2.62 -7.06
N ARG A 54 -5.62 1.73 -6.42
CA ARG A 54 -6.79 2.14 -5.61
C ARG A 54 -6.36 3.00 -4.42
N LEU A 55 -5.32 2.60 -3.69
CA LEU A 55 -4.77 3.39 -2.57
C LEU A 55 -4.33 4.78 -3.04
N LYS A 56 -3.64 4.88 -4.18
CA LYS A 56 -3.29 6.17 -4.81
C LYS A 56 -4.51 7.09 -4.94
N VAL A 57 -5.63 6.58 -5.44
CA VAL A 57 -6.86 7.37 -5.60
C VAL A 57 -7.44 7.79 -4.25
N VAL A 58 -7.39 6.92 -3.23
CA VAL A 58 -7.85 7.28 -1.88
C VAL A 58 -7.03 8.44 -1.30
N PHE A 59 -5.71 8.37 -1.33
CA PHE A 59 -4.87 9.44 -0.79
C PHE A 59 -5.00 10.75 -1.60
N ALA A 60 -5.05 10.66 -2.94
CA ALA A 60 -5.25 11.82 -3.79
C ALA A 60 -6.60 12.54 -3.56
N SER A 61 -7.61 11.82 -3.04
CA SER A 61 -8.93 12.41 -2.79
C SER A 61 -8.95 13.39 -1.61
N LYS A 62 -7.97 13.32 -0.69
CA LYS A 62 -7.93 14.07 0.57
C LYS A 62 -9.22 13.95 1.41
N ASP A 63 -10.04 12.95 1.13
CA ASP A 63 -11.31 12.71 1.80
C ASP A 63 -11.06 11.90 3.07
N LYS A 64 -11.29 12.55 4.22
CA LYS A 64 -11.06 11.97 5.54
C LYS A 64 -11.87 10.70 5.80
N GLU A 65 -13.07 10.58 5.21
CA GLU A 65 -13.90 9.39 5.38
C GLU A 65 -13.31 8.21 4.61
N LYS A 66 -12.90 8.44 3.36
CA LYS A 66 -12.25 7.40 2.53
C LYS A 66 -10.90 6.97 3.10
N ILE A 67 -10.15 7.91 3.66
CA ILE A 67 -8.87 7.63 4.30
C ILE A 67 -9.09 6.86 5.61
N ALA A 68 -10.10 7.23 6.41
CA ALA A 68 -10.46 6.48 7.62
C ALA A 68 -10.81 5.02 7.30
N ASP A 69 -11.44 4.73 6.16
CA ASP A 69 -11.79 3.36 5.75
C ASP A 69 -10.57 2.45 5.44
N LEU A 70 -9.35 2.99 5.46
CA LEU A 70 -8.10 2.23 5.40
C LEU A 70 -7.70 1.63 6.76
N PHE A 71 -8.26 2.15 7.85
CA PHE A 71 -7.93 1.78 9.22
C PHE A 71 -8.96 0.81 9.80
N HIS A 72 -8.48 -0.07 10.68
CA HIS A 72 -9.36 -0.87 11.53
C HIS A 72 -9.55 -0.14 12.86
N PHE A 73 -10.74 0.39 13.08
CA PHE A 73 -11.07 1.10 14.32
C PHE A 73 -11.57 0.15 15.42
N PRO A 74 -11.33 0.48 16.70
CA PRO A 74 -10.47 1.58 17.15
C PRO A 74 -8.98 1.27 16.93
N ILE A 75 -8.19 2.29 16.56
CA ILE A 75 -6.75 2.16 16.27
C ILE A 75 -5.99 2.14 17.59
N SER A 76 -5.17 1.10 17.80
CA SER A 76 -4.23 1.06 18.93
C SER A 76 -3.00 1.92 18.64
N ASP A 77 -2.46 2.53 19.68
CA ASP A 77 -1.14 3.17 19.72
C ASP A 77 0.00 2.27 19.16
N THR A 78 -0.06 0.96 19.38
CA THR A 78 0.91 -0.01 18.82
C THR A 78 0.82 -0.16 17.30
N THR A 79 -0.34 0.15 16.72
CA THR A 79 -0.56 0.12 15.27
C THR A 79 -0.14 1.45 14.66
N VAL A 80 -0.52 2.56 15.29
CA VAL A 80 -0.21 3.92 14.86
C VAL A 80 -0.01 4.78 16.10
N GLY A 81 1.21 5.26 16.31
CA GLY A 81 1.51 6.22 17.37
C GLY A 81 0.99 7.61 17.01
N ILE A 82 -0.27 7.89 17.34
CA ILE A 82 -0.90 9.19 17.11
C ILE A 82 -0.66 10.07 18.34
N TYR A 83 0.13 11.12 18.18
CA TYR A 83 0.30 12.17 19.19
C TYR A 83 -0.32 13.47 18.69
N ILE A 84 -1.20 14.06 19.51
CA ILE A 84 -1.80 15.36 19.25
C ILE A 84 -1.68 16.16 20.55
N ASP A 85 -1.10 17.35 20.47
CA ASP A 85 -1.01 18.28 21.60
C ASP A 85 -2.35 18.97 21.86
N ASP A 86 -3.38 18.18 22.18
CA ASP A 86 -4.73 18.63 22.50
C ASP A 86 -5.26 17.86 23.73
N SER A 87 -5.52 18.60 24.81
CA SER A 87 -6.01 18.02 26.07
C SER A 87 -7.33 17.27 25.90
N THR A 88 -8.20 17.68 24.95
CA THR A 88 -9.49 17.02 24.71
C THR A 88 -9.31 15.70 23.96
N PHE A 89 -8.36 15.62 23.03
CA PHE A 89 -7.96 14.38 22.37
C PHE A 89 -7.37 13.40 23.38
N ASN A 90 -6.42 13.86 24.20
CA ASN A 90 -5.75 13.04 25.21
C ASN A 90 -6.76 12.47 26.21
N ALA A 91 -7.69 13.28 26.73
CA ALA A 91 -8.76 12.80 27.60
C ALA A 91 -9.70 11.78 26.93
N GLN A 92 -9.98 11.92 25.62
CA GLN A 92 -10.76 10.93 24.87
C GLN A 92 -9.98 9.63 24.65
N MET A 93 -8.68 9.72 24.38
CA MET A 93 -7.81 8.57 24.19
C MET A 93 -7.67 7.78 25.49
N ASP A 94 -7.47 8.46 26.62
CA ASP A 94 -7.43 7.85 27.96
C ASP A 94 -8.74 7.12 28.29
N LYS A 95 -9.87 7.75 27.98
CA LYS A 95 -11.20 7.14 28.16
C LYS A 95 -11.45 5.92 27.26
N ASN A 96 -10.73 5.81 26.14
CA ASN A 96 -10.86 4.73 25.16
C ASN A 96 -9.69 3.72 25.26
N ASP A 97 -9.08 3.57 26.45
CA ASP A 97 -7.99 2.63 26.72
C ASP A 97 -6.78 2.79 25.78
N GLY A 98 -6.38 4.03 25.51
CA GLY A 98 -5.24 4.34 24.64
C GLY A 98 -5.53 4.17 23.15
N LYS A 99 -6.81 4.09 22.74
CA LYS A 99 -7.19 3.85 21.34
C LYS A 99 -7.90 5.03 20.72
N THR A 100 -7.60 5.27 19.45
CA THR A 100 -8.27 6.29 18.64
C THR A 100 -9.49 5.69 17.95
N THR A 101 -10.69 6.21 18.26
CA THR A 101 -11.93 5.80 17.58
C THR A 101 -12.08 6.45 16.20
N ARG A 102 -12.99 5.96 15.35
CA ARG A 102 -13.27 6.57 14.04
C ARG A 102 -13.72 8.03 14.19
N ALA A 103 -14.58 8.31 15.18
CA ALA A 103 -15.06 9.66 15.43
C ALA A 103 -13.92 10.61 15.84
N MET A 104 -12.98 10.14 16.67
CA MET A 104 -11.77 10.90 17.00
C MET A 104 -10.92 11.17 15.76
N PHE A 105 -10.64 10.13 14.97
CA PHE A 105 -9.86 10.26 13.74
C PHE A 105 -10.45 11.29 12.77
N ILE A 106 -11.77 11.24 12.56
CA ILE A 106 -12.48 12.16 11.65
C ILE A 106 -12.52 13.59 12.19
N ARG A 107 -12.59 13.76 13.52
CA ARG A 107 -12.62 15.06 14.19
C ARG A 107 -11.25 15.74 14.14
N TYR A 108 -10.19 15.00 14.42
CA TYR A 108 -8.79 15.47 14.48
C TYR A 108 -8.00 15.12 13.21
N PHE A 109 -8.70 15.03 12.08
CA PHE A 109 -8.10 14.52 10.86
C PHE A 109 -6.95 15.38 10.35
N SER A 110 -7.00 16.71 10.55
CA SER A 110 -5.96 17.62 10.05
C SER A 110 -4.63 17.32 10.72
N GLU A 111 -4.64 17.26 12.06
CA GLU A 111 -3.48 17.01 12.91
C GLU A 111 -2.94 15.59 12.70
N ILE A 112 -3.83 14.59 12.60
CA ILE A 112 -3.45 13.21 12.28
C ILE A 112 -2.85 13.11 10.87
N SER A 113 -3.43 13.80 9.89
CA SER A 113 -2.94 13.81 8.51
C SER A 113 -1.55 14.41 8.40
N GLU A 114 -1.28 15.47 9.15
CA GLU A 114 0.04 16.10 9.23
C GLU A 114 1.06 15.16 9.91
N SER A 115 0.72 14.63 11.09
CA SER A 115 1.59 13.71 11.85
C SER A 115 1.95 12.46 11.05
N LEU A 116 0.99 11.88 10.33
CA LEU A 116 1.20 10.68 9.51
C LEU A 116 1.66 10.99 8.08
N GLN A 117 1.94 12.27 7.78
CA GLN A 117 2.40 12.75 6.47
C GLN A 117 1.54 12.24 5.30
N ILE A 118 0.22 12.22 5.45
CA ILE A 118 -0.70 11.65 4.44
C ILE A 118 -0.57 12.37 3.09
N GLU A 119 -0.29 13.67 3.08
CA GLU A 119 -0.05 14.42 1.84
C GLU A 119 1.20 13.92 1.08
N GLN A 120 2.22 13.43 1.79
CA GLN A 120 3.42 12.88 1.16
C GLN A 120 3.16 11.53 0.48
N LEU A 121 2.10 10.79 0.87
CA LEU A 121 1.68 9.59 0.13
C LEU A 121 1.19 9.92 -1.28
N ASP A 122 0.49 11.05 -1.46
CA ASP A 122 0.09 11.49 -2.81
C ASP A 122 1.34 11.85 -3.66
N GLN A 123 2.34 12.48 -3.04
CA GLN A 123 3.62 12.76 -3.72
C GLN A 123 4.35 11.47 -4.11
N LEU A 124 4.43 10.48 -3.21
CA LEU A 124 4.97 9.15 -3.49
C LEU A 124 4.33 8.56 -4.75
N PHE A 125 3.00 8.53 -4.81
CA PHE A 125 2.28 7.94 -5.95
C PHE A 125 2.35 8.77 -7.24
N LYS A 126 2.75 10.04 -7.18
CA LYS A 126 3.06 10.88 -8.34
C LYS A 126 4.47 10.63 -8.89
N LYS A 127 5.42 10.30 -8.02
CA LYS A 127 6.84 10.11 -8.38
C LYS A 127 7.20 8.67 -8.72
N ILE A 128 6.51 7.70 -8.11
CA ILE A 128 6.77 6.27 -8.31
C ILE A 128 5.85 5.71 -9.40
N LYS A 129 6.46 5.05 -10.38
CA LYS A 129 5.75 4.32 -11.44
C LYS A 129 5.40 2.90 -10.96
N ILE A 130 4.27 2.78 -10.24
CA ILE A 130 3.81 1.52 -9.61
C ILE A 130 3.79 0.31 -10.56
N ASP A 131 3.53 0.52 -11.86
CA ASP A 131 3.54 -0.56 -12.86
C ASP A 131 4.90 -1.27 -13.00
N ASP A 132 5.99 -0.60 -12.63
CA ASP A 132 7.33 -1.21 -12.65
C ASP A 132 7.47 -2.31 -11.58
N LEU A 133 6.54 -2.40 -10.62
CA LEU A 133 6.48 -3.52 -9.67
C LEU A 133 6.20 -4.87 -10.32
N LEU A 134 5.79 -4.92 -11.60
CA LEU A 134 5.68 -6.19 -12.32
C LEU A 134 7.02 -6.92 -12.45
N GLN A 135 8.13 -6.18 -12.43
CA GLN A 135 9.49 -6.68 -12.68
C GLN A 135 10.45 -6.41 -11.52
N LYS A 136 10.05 -5.56 -10.56
CA LYS A 136 10.88 -5.13 -9.43
C LYS A 136 10.10 -5.28 -8.13
N ASP A 137 10.78 -5.63 -7.06
CA ASP A 137 10.20 -5.66 -5.72
C ASP A 137 10.35 -4.36 -4.95
N THR A 138 11.18 -3.44 -5.44
CA THR A 138 11.38 -2.14 -4.81
C THR A 138 11.46 -1.05 -5.86
N LEU A 139 10.78 0.06 -5.59
CA LEU A 139 10.84 1.29 -6.37
C LEU A 139 11.16 2.44 -5.42
N GLU A 140 12.10 3.30 -5.79
CA GLU A 140 12.53 4.43 -4.99
C GLU A 140 12.64 5.69 -5.84
N HIS A 141 12.48 6.85 -5.21
CA HIS A 141 12.65 8.14 -5.84
C HIS A 141 13.15 9.18 -4.83
N GLU A 142 14.21 9.89 -5.18
CA GLU A 142 14.71 11.04 -4.44
C GLU A 142 14.31 12.34 -5.16
N ALA A 143 13.67 13.25 -4.44
CA ALA A 143 13.23 14.55 -4.93
C ALA A 143 14.20 15.65 -4.47
N ILE A 144 15.45 15.58 -4.95
CA ILE A 144 16.53 16.50 -4.55
C ILE A 144 16.33 17.89 -5.18
N ILE A 145 16.32 18.92 -4.32
CA ILE A 145 16.35 20.33 -4.72
C ILE A 145 17.70 20.90 -4.29
N LYS A 146 18.58 21.20 -5.26
CA LYS A 146 19.97 21.62 -5.00
C LYS A 146 20.12 22.81 -4.04
N ALA A 147 19.13 23.70 -4.01
CA ALA A 147 19.13 24.90 -3.19
C ALA A 147 18.57 24.68 -1.77
N GLU A 148 18.12 23.47 -1.43
CA GLU A 148 17.55 23.13 -0.13
C GLU A 148 18.47 22.17 0.64
N PRO A 149 18.60 22.34 1.97
CA PRO A 149 19.46 21.51 2.80
C PRO A 149 18.91 20.10 3.02
N CYS A 150 17.60 19.92 2.90
CA CYS A 150 16.94 18.62 3.01
C CYS A 150 16.27 18.27 1.68
N TYR A 151 16.09 16.98 1.40
CA TYR A 151 15.27 16.51 0.29
C TYR A 151 14.34 15.39 0.73
N HIS A 152 13.23 15.24 0.01
CA HIS A 152 12.31 14.12 0.23
C HIS A 152 12.74 12.88 -0.55
N PHE A 153 12.57 11.70 0.04
CA PHE A 153 12.63 10.44 -0.67
C PHE A 153 11.36 9.63 -0.45
N TYR A 154 11.05 8.79 -1.44
CA TYR A 154 9.85 7.98 -1.48
C TYR A 154 10.20 6.56 -1.92
N GLY A 155 9.49 5.57 -1.38
CA GLY A 155 9.72 4.17 -1.73
C GLY A 155 8.46 3.33 -1.70
N VAL A 156 8.41 2.32 -2.55
CA VAL A 156 7.45 1.20 -2.46
C VAL A 156 8.24 -0.09 -2.48
N GLY A 157 8.19 -0.84 -1.38
CA GLY A 157 8.76 -2.19 -1.27
C GLY A 157 7.65 -3.24 -1.21
N VAL A 158 7.85 -4.37 -1.87
CA VAL A 158 6.97 -5.53 -1.81
C VAL A 158 7.79 -6.76 -1.40
N ASP A 159 7.46 -7.34 -0.26
CA ASP A 159 7.99 -8.64 0.18
C ASP A 159 6.84 -9.61 0.39
N LYS A 160 6.74 -10.61 -0.50
CA LYS A 160 5.61 -11.55 -0.57
C LYS A 160 4.28 -10.79 -0.65
N ASN A 161 3.50 -10.80 0.43
CA ASN A 161 2.22 -10.15 0.56
C ASN A 161 2.26 -8.90 1.47
N HIS A 162 3.44 -8.43 1.84
CA HIS A 162 3.61 -7.17 2.57
C HIS A 162 4.06 -6.08 1.61
N VAL A 163 3.44 -4.92 1.75
CA VAL A 163 3.80 -3.72 0.99
C VAL A 163 4.15 -2.62 1.97
N THR A 164 5.32 -2.02 1.79
CA THR A 164 5.77 -0.89 2.59
C THR A 164 5.81 0.34 1.70
N LEU A 165 5.06 1.37 2.08
CA LEU A 165 5.22 2.71 1.51
C LEU A 165 6.16 3.48 2.42
N THR A 166 7.28 3.94 1.88
CA THR A 166 8.30 4.69 2.61
C THR A 166 8.23 6.14 2.22
N LEU A 167 8.15 7.02 3.21
CA LEU A 167 8.21 8.47 3.08
C LEU A 167 9.36 8.93 3.96
N GLY A 168 10.17 9.86 3.50
CA GLY A 168 11.18 10.41 4.38
C GLY A 168 11.84 11.65 3.83
N THR A 169 12.71 12.20 4.66
CA THR A 169 13.59 13.32 4.36
C THR A 169 15.02 12.93 4.70
N ASN A 170 15.98 13.44 3.92
CA ASN A 170 17.40 13.21 4.14
C ASN A 170 18.20 14.49 3.84
N SER A 171 19.43 14.54 4.34
CA SER A 171 20.34 15.66 4.14
C SER A 171 20.85 15.71 2.70
N ASN A 172 20.76 16.89 2.08
CA ASN A 172 21.26 17.14 0.73
C ASN A 172 22.76 17.45 0.78
N LYS A 173 23.58 16.45 0.40
CA LYS A 173 25.05 16.55 0.41
C LYS A 173 25.62 17.64 -0.52
N ASP A 174 24.83 18.05 -1.51
CA ASP A 174 25.21 19.03 -2.51
C ASP A 174 24.75 20.45 -2.14
N TYR A 175 24.04 20.62 -1.02
CA TYR A 175 23.61 21.93 -0.55
C TYR A 175 24.83 22.79 -0.19
N LYS A 176 24.77 24.06 -0.63
CA LYS A 176 25.78 25.08 -0.32
C LYS A 176 25.08 26.28 0.29
N SER A 177 25.42 26.54 1.55
CA SER A 177 24.89 27.68 2.27
C SER A 177 25.36 28.98 1.60
N LYS A 178 24.52 30.03 1.63
CA LYS A 178 24.84 31.32 1.01
C LYS A 178 25.54 32.27 1.98
N SER A 179 25.65 31.93 3.27
CA SER A 179 26.31 32.74 4.28
C SER A 179 27.07 31.88 5.29
N VAL A 180 27.73 32.50 6.27
CA VAL A 180 28.57 31.81 7.28
C VAL A 180 28.08 32.10 8.70
N SER A 181 26.81 32.50 8.87
CA SER A 181 26.29 32.85 10.19
C SER A 181 26.01 31.62 11.06
N GLU A 182 26.19 31.77 12.38
CA GLU A 182 25.92 30.71 13.37
C GLU A 182 24.46 30.26 13.40
N ASP A 183 23.52 31.09 12.91
CA ASP A 183 22.09 30.77 12.83
C ASP A 183 21.69 29.99 11.56
N GLU A 184 22.62 29.71 10.64
CA GLU A 184 22.32 29.00 9.39
C GLU A 184 22.48 27.49 9.55
N ILE A 185 21.61 26.73 8.87
CA ILE A 185 21.68 25.28 8.81
C ILE A 185 23.06 24.87 8.28
N PRO A 186 23.86 24.10 9.05
CA PRO A 186 25.17 23.67 8.58
C PRO A 186 25.02 22.81 7.32
N GLU A 187 25.96 22.96 6.39
CA GLU A 187 26.02 22.08 5.22
C GLU A 187 26.07 20.61 5.68
N ASN A 188 25.20 19.77 5.11
CA ASN A 188 25.14 18.33 5.37
C ASN A 188 24.76 17.96 6.81
N ASP A 189 24.07 18.82 7.55
CA ASP A 189 23.59 18.47 8.88
C ASP A 189 22.42 17.48 8.79
N SER A 190 22.66 16.24 9.22
CA SER A 190 21.66 15.19 9.30
C SER A 190 20.67 15.37 10.45
N SER A 191 21.06 16.09 11.51
CA SER A 191 20.29 16.22 12.75
C SER A 191 18.96 16.97 12.60
N ILE A 192 18.79 17.67 11.48
CA ILE A 192 17.61 18.49 11.18
C ILE A 192 16.76 17.94 10.03
N CYS A 193 17.32 17.02 9.22
CA CYS A 193 16.70 16.60 7.97
C CYS A 193 16.23 15.14 7.99
N GLU A 194 16.87 14.26 8.76
CA GLU A 194 16.63 12.83 8.64
C GLU A 194 15.36 12.42 9.36
N THR A 195 14.32 12.09 8.59
CA THR A 195 13.11 11.44 9.13
C THR A 195 12.62 10.39 8.14
N VAL A 196 11.97 9.34 8.63
CA VAL A 196 11.37 8.31 7.80
C VAL A 196 10.10 7.79 8.44
N LEU A 197 9.09 7.53 7.62
CA LEU A 197 7.83 6.94 7.98
C LEU A 197 7.53 5.77 7.06
N TRP A 198 7.19 4.62 7.65
CA TRP A 198 6.83 3.40 6.95
C TRP A 198 5.36 3.09 7.18
N TRP A 199 4.58 3.08 6.11
CA TRP A 199 3.22 2.56 6.10
C TRP A 199 3.24 1.13 5.60
N VAL A 200 3.02 0.17 6.50
CA VAL A 200 3.08 -1.25 6.19
C VAL A 200 1.67 -1.80 6.01
N PHE A 201 1.44 -2.43 4.87
CA PHE A 201 0.20 -3.09 4.50
C PHE A 201 0.44 -4.59 4.30
N ARG A 202 -0.60 -5.39 4.57
CA ARG A 202 -0.68 -6.78 4.13
C ARG A 202 -1.76 -6.90 3.06
N PHE A 203 -1.38 -7.44 1.91
CA PHE A 203 -2.29 -7.83 0.85
C PHE A 203 -2.85 -9.24 1.14
N ASP A 204 -4.16 -9.41 1.03
CA ASP A 204 -4.83 -10.71 1.23
C ASP A 204 -5.23 -11.41 -0.09
N GLY A 205 -4.76 -10.90 -1.22
CA GLY A 205 -5.19 -11.32 -2.57
C GLY A 205 -6.28 -10.43 -3.16
N LYS A 206 -6.92 -9.56 -2.36
CA LYS A 206 -7.99 -8.66 -2.80
C LYS A 206 -7.81 -7.22 -2.31
N LYS A 207 -7.45 -7.02 -1.05
CA LYS A 207 -7.40 -5.70 -0.41
C LYS A 207 -6.10 -5.53 0.39
N MET A 208 -5.61 -4.29 0.43
CA MET A 208 -4.56 -3.88 1.36
C MET A 208 -5.14 -3.60 2.73
N HIS A 209 -4.57 -4.26 3.74
CA HIS A 209 -4.91 -4.04 5.15
C HIS A 209 -3.74 -3.37 5.83
N LEU A 210 -3.96 -2.16 6.37
CA LEU A 210 -2.93 -1.49 7.17
C LEU A 210 -2.56 -2.36 8.37
N LYS A 211 -1.25 -2.58 8.56
CA LYS A 211 -0.68 -3.35 9.66
C LYS A 211 -0.11 -2.46 10.74
N ASN A 212 0.71 -1.51 10.35
CA ASN A 212 1.27 -0.51 11.24
C ASN A 212 1.78 0.70 10.45
N ILE A 213 1.91 1.81 11.16
CA ILE A 213 2.68 2.97 10.73
C ILE A 213 3.73 3.20 11.80
N SER A 214 4.99 3.28 11.39
CA SER A 214 6.13 3.49 12.29
C SER A 214 7.09 4.47 11.64
N GLY A 215 7.84 5.23 12.45
CA GLY A 215 8.83 6.14 11.94
C GLY A 215 10.09 6.21 12.80
N ALA A 216 11.12 6.83 12.24
CA ALA A 216 12.38 7.15 12.90
C ALA A 216 12.82 8.55 12.44
N GLY A 217 13.57 9.25 13.30
CA GLY A 217 14.10 10.59 13.09
C GLY A 217 14.79 11.08 14.34
#